data_AF-A0A947GDR3-F1
#
_entry.id   AF-A0A947GDR3-F1
#
_cell.length_a   1.000
_cell.length_b   1.000
_cell.length_c   1.000
_cell.angle_alpha   90.00
_cell.angle_beta   90.00
_cell.angle_gamma   90.00
#
_symmetry.space_group_name_H-M   'P 1'
#
loop_
_entity.id
_entity.type
_entity.pdbx_description
1 polymer ?
#
loop_
_entity_poly.entity_id
_entity_poly.type
_entity_poly.pdbx_seq_one_letter_code
_entity_poly.pdbx_strand_id
1 'polypeptide(L)'
;MATGEDLRRLALALPGTVEAPHVDRRAFRVARIYVTLHPDALTANFKFTPEDQALKCLVAPEAFAPVPGGWGRMGWTTATLAHLTEAELALALETAWRDAQPKPKRR
;
A
#
# COMPACT_ATOMS: atom_id res chain seq x y z
N MET A 1 -10.57 3.29 -13.36
CA MET A 1 -9.22 3.54 -12.83
C MET A 1 -9.38 4.15 -11.46
N ALA A 2 -8.58 3.73 -10.50
CA ALA A 2 -8.62 4.26 -9.14
C ALA A 2 -7.87 5.59 -9.05
N THR A 3 -8.26 6.41 -8.07
CA THR A 3 -7.65 7.71 -7.80
C THR A 3 -7.02 7.75 -6.41
N GLY A 4 -6.24 8.79 -6.11
CA GLY A 4 -5.77 9.02 -4.75
C GLY A 4 -6.89 9.27 -3.74
N GLU A 5 -8.05 9.79 -4.18
CA GLU A 5 -9.24 9.93 -3.35
C GLU A 5 -9.85 8.59 -3.00
N ASP A 6 -9.92 7.67 -3.97
CA ASP A 6 -10.35 6.29 -3.73
C ASP A 6 -9.41 5.59 -2.74
N LEU A 7 -8.09 5.74 -2.92
CA LEU A 7 -7.11 5.18 -1.98
C LEU A 7 -7.35 5.70 -0.57
N ARG A 8 -7.51 7.01 -0.42
CA ARG A 8 -7.74 7.64 0.89
C ARG A 8 -9.03 7.13 1.53
N ARG A 9 -10.14 7.11 0.78
CA ARG A 9 -11.46 6.64 1.24
C ARG A 9 -11.39 5.18 1.67
N LEU A 10 -10.83 4.31 0.82
CA LEU A 10 -10.74 2.87 1.09
C LEU A 10 -9.79 2.56 2.24
N ALA A 11 -8.64 3.25 2.33
CA ALA A 11 -7.69 3.06 3.42
C ALA A 11 -8.30 3.44 4.77
N LEU A 12 -9.00 4.58 4.84
CA LEU A 12 -9.67 5.03 6.06
C LEU A 12 -10.91 4.21 6.44
N ALA A 13 -11.48 3.44 5.50
CA ALA A 13 -12.54 2.49 5.81
C ALA A 13 -12.03 1.23 6.51
N LEU A 14 -10.72 0.94 6.46
CA LEU A 14 -10.12 -0.21 7.14
C LEU A 14 -10.03 0.06 8.65
N PRO A 15 -10.50 -0.87 9.51
CA PRO A 15 -10.54 -0.65 10.96
C PRO A 15 -9.18 -0.29 11.56
N GLY A 16 -9.16 0.77 12.37
CA GLY A 16 -7.96 1.23 13.08
C GLY A 16 -6.95 1.98 12.22
N THR A 17 -7.23 2.21 10.93
CA THR A 17 -6.37 3.05 10.09
C THR A 17 -6.50 4.52 10.49
N VAL A 18 -5.35 5.19 10.58
CA VAL A 18 -5.25 6.65 10.68
C VAL A 18 -4.39 7.21 9.56
N GLU A 19 -4.73 8.41 9.11
CA GLU A 19 -3.91 9.21 8.20
C GLU A 19 -2.93 10.07 9.01
N ALA A 20 -1.66 10.11 8.57
CA ALA A 20 -0.62 10.92 9.19
C ALA A 20 0.29 11.53 8.11
N PRO A 21 0.80 12.76 8.30
CA PRO A 21 1.87 13.30 7.46
C PRO A 21 3.12 12.41 7.55
N HIS A 22 3.78 12.16 6.41
CA HIS A 22 5.02 11.41 6.35
C HIS A 22 5.97 11.99 5.31
N VAL A 23 6.91 12.83 5.75
CA VAL A 23 7.78 13.64 4.88
C VAL A 23 6.92 14.49 3.94
N ASP A 24 6.89 14.16 2.65
CA ASP A 24 6.11 14.79 1.58
C ASP A 24 4.80 14.03 1.28
N ARG A 25 4.60 12.85 1.89
CA ARG A 25 3.51 11.92 1.57
C ARG A 25 2.42 11.91 2.64
N ARG A 26 1.22 11.49 2.23
CA ARG A 26 0.16 11.08 3.16
C ARG A 26 0.37 9.61 3.48
N ALA A 27 0.62 9.27 4.74
CA ALA A 27 0.77 7.89 5.18
C ALA A 27 -0.50 7.38 5.86
N PHE A 28 -0.83 6.13 5.61
CA PHE A 28 -1.92 5.41 6.26
C PHE A 28 -1.33 4.27 7.07
N ARG A 29 -1.71 4.22 8.35
CA ARG A 29 -1.15 3.28 9.32
C ARG A 29 -2.22 2.70 10.22
N VAL A 30 -2.05 1.44 10.58
CA VAL A 30 -2.74 0.81 11.73
C VAL A 30 -1.72 0.67 12.85
N ALA A 31 -1.07 -0.47 13.06
CA ALA A 31 0.07 -0.56 13.98
C ALA A 31 1.37 0.02 13.37
N ARG A 32 1.53 -0.11 12.05
CA ARG A 32 2.61 0.49 11.25
C ARG A 32 2.09 1.04 9.93
N ILE A 33 2.88 1.89 9.28
CA ILE A 33 2.55 2.40 7.93
C ILE A 33 2.51 1.22 6.97
N TYR A 34 1.40 1.10 6.24
CA TYR A 34 1.20 0.05 5.25
C TYR A 34 1.02 0.58 3.84
N VAL A 35 0.65 1.86 3.70
CA VAL A 35 0.63 2.53 2.41
C VAL A 35 0.93 4.02 2.58
N THR A 36 1.61 4.61 1.60
CA THR A 36 1.82 6.06 1.50
C THR A 36 1.39 6.56 0.12
N LEU A 37 0.56 7.59 0.07
CA LEU A 37 0.13 8.26 -1.16
C LEU A 37 1.11 9.41 -1.50
N HIS A 38 1.60 9.43 -2.74
CA HIS A 38 2.45 10.49 -3.26
C HIS A 38 1.70 11.85 -3.35
N PRO A 39 2.38 13.00 -3.22
CA PRO A 39 1.75 14.33 -3.33
C PRO A 39 0.85 14.53 -4.55
N ASP A 40 1.28 14.04 -5.72
CA ASP A 40 0.54 14.14 -6.98
C ASP A 40 -0.69 13.24 -7.07
N ALA A 41 -0.90 12.38 -6.07
CA ALA A 41 -2.00 11.42 -5.99
C ALA A 41 -2.07 10.42 -7.16
N LEU A 42 -0.99 10.22 -7.91
CA LEU A 42 -0.91 9.28 -9.04
C LEU A 42 -0.35 7.92 -8.64
N THR A 43 0.54 7.90 -7.64
CA THR A 43 1.19 6.67 -7.16
C THR A 43 1.11 6.53 -5.65
N ALA A 44 1.20 5.28 -5.19
CA ALA A 44 1.29 4.96 -3.78
C ALA A 44 2.32 3.86 -3.52
N ASN A 45 3.02 3.93 -2.39
CA ASN A 45 3.94 2.87 -1.99
C ASN A 45 3.23 1.99 -0.95
N PHE A 46 3.03 0.72 -1.30
CA PHE A 46 2.49 -0.30 -0.41
C PHE A 46 3.61 -1.05 0.28
N LYS A 47 3.34 -1.49 1.49
CA LYS A 47 4.17 -2.41 2.23
C LYS A 47 3.55 -3.80 2.17
N PHE A 48 4.13 -4.66 1.34
CA PHE A 48 3.76 -6.08 1.24
C PHE A 48 4.81 -6.97 1.90
N THR A 49 4.47 -8.26 2.06
CA THR A 49 5.49 -9.30 2.14
C THR A 49 6.27 -9.39 0.82
N PRO A 50 7.53 -9.87 0.82
CA PRO A 50 8.26 -10.11 -0.43
C PRO A 50 7.54 -11.08 -1.38
N GLU A 51 6.81 -12.06 -0.83
CA GLU A 51 6.02 -13.02 -1.61
C GLU A 51 4.83 -12.34 -2.31
N ASP A 52 4.02 -11.57 -1.58
CA ASP A 52 2.90 -10.81 -2.17
C ASP A 52 3.39 -9.75 -3.16
N GLN A 53 4.54 -9.11 -2.89
CA GLN A 53 5.16 -8.20 -3.85
C GLN A 53 5.49 -8.93 -5.15
N ALA A 54 6.15 -10.09 -5.08
CA ALA A 54 6.54 -10.85 -6.25
C ALA A 54 5.31 -11.28 -7.07
N LEU A 55 4.27 -11.79 -6.40
CA LEU A 55 3.02 -12.17 -7.06
C LEU A 55 2.37 -10.96 -7.74
N LYS A 56 2.23 -9.82 -7.05
CA LYS A 56 1.60 -8.61 -7.61
C LYS A 56 2.36 -8.04 -8.80
N CYS A 57 3.69 -8.00 -8.73
CA CYS A 57 4.52 -7.54 -9.84
C CYS A 57 4.49 -8.51 -11.03
N LEU A 58 4.23 -9.81 -10.80
CA LEU A 58 4.07 -10.81 -11.85
C LEU A 58 2.71 -10.69 -12.55
N VAL A 59 1.62 -10.51 -11.79
CA VAL A 59 0.24 -10.54 -12.35
C VAL A 59 -0.23 -9.20 -12.90
N ALA A 60 0.31 -8.09 -12.42
CA ALA A 60 -0.03 -6.74 -12.86
C ALA A 60 1.23 -5.85 -12.93
N PRO A 61 2.19 -6.18 -13.82
CA PRO A 61 3.47 -5.47 -13.94
C PRO A 61 3.33 -3.99 -14.36
N GLU A 62 2.23 -3.62 -15.01
CA GLU A 62 1.89 -2.23 -15.35
C GLU A 62 1.44 -1.43 -14.12
N ALA A 63 0.85 -2.11 -13.13
CA ALA A 63 0.35 -1.47 -11.93
C ALA A 63 1.38 -1.47 -10.79
N PHE A 64 2.19 -2.53 -10.66
CA PHE A 64 3.10 -2.71 -9.52
C PHE A 64 4.56 -2.88 -9.92
N ALA A 65 5.45 -2.16 -9.24
CA ALA A 65 6.89 -2.33 -9.34
C ALA A 65 7.56 -2.24 -7.96
N PRO A 66 8.59 -3.04 -7.65
CA PRO A 66 9.35 -2.88 -6.41
C PRO A 66 10.00 -1.49 -6.36
N VAL A 67 9.96 -0.84 -5.19
CA VAL A 67 10.71 0.42 -4.99
C VAL A 67 12.22 0.13 -5.16
N PRO A 68 12.99 0.96 -5.88
CA PRO A 68 14.40 0.69 -6.11
C PRO A 68 15.23 0.48 -4.82
N GLY A 69 16.21 -0.42 -4.91
CA GLY A 69 17.21 -0.63 -3.85
C GLY A 69 16.68 -1.42 -2.63
N GLY A 70 17.12 -1.02 -1.43
CA GLY A 70 16.84 -1.75 -0.19
C GLY A 70 15.36 -1.80 0.18
N TRP A 71 14.62 -0.74 -0.14
CA TRP A 71 13.18 -0.66 0.15
C TRP A 71 12.39 -1.73 -0.60
N GLY A 72 12.65 -1.91 -1.90
CA GLY A 72 12.04 -2.97 -2.69
C GLY A 72 12.32 -4.36 -2.16
N ARG A 73 13.57 -4.65 -1.79
CA ARG A 73 13.95 -5.94 -1.16
C ARG A 73 13.22 -6.20 0.15
N MET A 74 12.76 -5.16 0.83
CA MET A 74 11.94 -5.31 2.04
C MET A 74 10.46 -5.54 1.72
N GLY A 75 10.01 -5.43 0.47
CA GLY A 75 8.60 -5.55 0.07
C GLY A 75 7.87 -4.21 -0.10
N TRP A 76 8.60 -3.09 -0.17
CA TRP A 76 7.97 -1.83 -0.57
C TRP A 76 7.77 -1.78 -2.08
N THR A 77 6.53 -1.51 -2.49
CA THR A 77 6.10 -1.62 -3.89
C THR A 77 5.35 -0.37 -4.29
N THR A 78 5.79 0.27 -5.37
CA THR A 78 5.08 1.37 -6.01
C THR A 78 3.89 0.81 -6.78
N ALA A 79 2.72 1.39 -6.57
CA ALA A 79 1.51 1.16 -7.32
C ALA A 79 1.16 2.41 -8.14
N THR A 80 0.91 2.24 -9.43
CA THR A 80 0.35 3.29 -10.30
C THR A 80 -1.17 3.20 -10.29
N LEU A 81 -1.85 4.17 -9.68
CA LEU A 81 -3.28 4.07 -9.38
C LEU A 81 -4.16 4.01 -10.63
N ALA A 82 -3.73 4.68 -11.70
CA ALA A 82 -4.42 4.66 -12.98
C ALA A 82 -4.52 3.25 -13.59
N HIS A 83 -3.61 2.33 -13.23
CA HIS A 83 -3.61 0.95 -13.73
C HIS A 83 -4.38 -0.03 -12.82
N LEU A 84 -5.08 0.49 -11.81
CA LEU A 84 -5.91 -0.32 -10.91
C LEU A 84 -7.39 0.04 -11.07
N THR A 85 -8.25 -0.94 -10.96
CA THR A 85 -9.66 -0.76 -10.60
C THR A 85 -9.79 -0.46 -9.11
N GLU A 86 -10.93 0.10 -8.69
CA GLU A 86 -11.20 0.31 -7.26
C GLU A 86 -11.16 -1.01 -6.46
N ALA A 87 -11.64 -2.10 -7.05
CA ALA A 87 -11.62 -3.43 -6.43
C ALA A 87 -10.20 -3.95 -6.22
N GLU A 88 -9.32 -3.83 -7.22
CA GLU A 88 -7.92 -4.22 -7.10
C GLU A 88 -7.16 -3.36 -6.08
N LEU A 89 -7.45 -2.06 -6.04
CA LEU A 89 -6.90 -1.17 -5.03
C LEU A 89 -7.37 -1.55 -3.61
N ALA A 90 -8.66 -1.87 -3.44
CA ALA A 90 -9.20 -2.30 -2.16
C ALA A 90 -8.54 -3.60 -1.67
N LEU A 91 -8.36 -4.59 -2.56
CA LEU A 91 -7.65 -5.83 -2.26
C LEU A 91 -6.19 -5.57 -1.88
N ALA A 92 -5.48 -4.71 -2.61
CA ALA A 92 -4.10 -4.34 -2.29
C ALA A 92 -3.98 -3.65 -0.91
N LEU A 93 -4.90 -2.74 -0.59
CA LEU A 93 -4.98 -2.08 0.72
C LEU A 93 -5.23 -3.09 1.84
N GLU A 94 -6.17 -4.01 1.64
CA GLU A 94 -6.50 -5.02 2.62
C GLU A 94 -5.33 -5.98 2.89
N THR A 95 -4.63 -6.44 1.84
CA THR A 95 -3.41 -7.26 1.98
C THR A 95 -2.37 -6.55 2.85
N ALA A 96 -2.00 -5.32 2.51
CA ALA A 96 -0.98 -4.57 3.24
C ALA A 96 -1.43 -4.23 4.67
N TRP A 97 -2.71 -3.93 4.88
CA TRP A 97 -3.28 -3.63 6.19
C TRP A 97 -3.26 -4.86 7.10
N ARG A 98 -3.62 -6.05 6.60
CA ARG A 98 -3.54 -7.31 7.38
C ARG A 98 -2.13 -7.56 7.90
N ASP A 99 -1.12 -7.36 7.05
CA ASP A 99 0.29 -7.50 7.43
C ASP A 99 0.78 -6.42 8.39
N ALA A 100 0.10 -5.27 8.44
CA ALA A 100 0.44 -4.16 9.31
C ALA A 100 -0.25 -4.21 10.66
N GLN A 101 -1.09 -5.21 10.91
CA GLN A 101 -1.69 -5.46 12.21
C GLN A 101 -0.63 -5.75 13.29
N PRO A 102 -0.94 -5.46 14.57
CA PRO A 102 -0.04 -5.82 15.65
C PRO A 102 0.15 -7.33 15.68
N LYS A 103 1.40 -7.79 15.70
CA LYS A 103 1.70 -9.21 15.86
C LYS A 103 1.20 -9.66 17.24
N PRO A 104 0.55 -10.83 17.36
CA PRO A 104 0.19 -11.36 18.66
C PRO A 104 1.45 -11.46 19.53
N LYS A 105 1.36 -10.95 20.76
CA LYS A 105 2.44 -11.13 21.74
C LYS A 105 2.62 -12.63 21.95
N ARG A 106 3.78 -13.19 21.58
CA ARG A 106 4.16 -14.54 22.02
C ARG A 106 4.26 -14.47 23.55
N ARG A 107 3.31 -15.13 24.23
CA ARG A 107 3.43 -15.43 25.67
C ARG A 107 4.44 -16.55 25.85
#